data_AF-A0A8H6F0U9-F1
#
_entry.id   AF-A0A8H6F0U9-F1
#
_cell.length_a   1.000
_cell.length_b   1.000
_cell.length_c   1.000
_cell.angle_alpha   90.00
_cell.angle_beta   90.00
_cell.angle_gamma   90.00
#
_symmetry.space_group_name_H-M   'P 1'
#
loop_
_entity.id
_entity.type
_entity.pdbx_description
1 polymer ?
#
loop_
_entity_poly.entity_id
_entity_poly.type
_entity_poly.pdbx_seq_one_letter_code
_entity_poly.pdbx_strand_id
1 'polypeptide(L)'
;MLKRTLQPISVLKRCLTTSRTAFASETGSKSSNQSTNNKINKHTEFLSKYYNPEILQSIQAAESLVTPEQYLNLQLKGSDAKSKVGPTDEEFDYSFNDPEWEEPIIYPNQGLGRAPYPEIPQDEPTAKGNIANFFVLSVAGDKNGMVGLGIGKSRDGIRTAATKAHWNAVKNLTPVYRYEDRTILGSFEYKYHATKLKFSPAPIGFGLRCNKNIFEICQAAGIKDLKGKIYKSRNPLTVANGFFKALTQQRSLEELAANRGKKIVELRKVYYSQ
;
A
#
# COMPACT_ATOMS: atom_id res chain seq x y z
N MET A 1 2.35 25.50 -27.80
CA MET A 1 1.40 24.56 -28.41
C MET A 1 0.51 23.98 -27.33
N LEU A 2 -0.79 23.87 -27.60
CA LEU A 2 -1.91 23.82 -26.65
C LEU A 2 -1.78 22.83 -25.47
N LYS A 3 -1.85 23.35 -24.25
CA LYS A 3 -2.64 22.73 -23.17
C LYS A 3 -3.67 23.75 -22.72
N ARG A 4 -4.86 23.72 -23.33
CA ARG A 4 -6.06 24.28 -22.71
C ARG A 4 -6.32 23.41 -21.48
N THR A 5 -5.74 23.78 -20.34
CA THR A 5 -6.10 23.18 -19.06
C THR A 5 -7.52 23.62 -18.76
N LEU A 6 -8.47 22.69 -18.95
CA LEU A 6 -9.81 22.79 -18.38
C LEU A 6 -9.63 23.12 -16.89
N GLN A 7 -10.15 24.26 -16.44
CA GLN A 7 -10.11 24.59 -15.03
C GLN A 7 -10.86 23.51 -14.24
N PRO A 8 -10.39 23.12 -13.03
CA PRO A 8 -11.16 22.21 -12.19
C PRO A 8 -12.41 22.95 -11.75
N ILE A 9 -13.54 22.65 -12.40
CA ILE A 9 -14.87 23.00 -11.90
C ILE A 9 -15.01 22.24 -10.56
N SER A 10 -15.48 22.85 -9.47
CA SER A 10 -15.63 22.13 -8.18
C SER A 10 -16.55 20.91 -8.33
N VAL A 11 -16.38 19.86 -7.53
CA VAL A 11 -17.22 18.64 -7.58
C VAL A 11 -18.70 19.00 -7.44
N LEU A 12 -19.00 19.94 -6.53
CA LEU A 12 -20.33 20.49 -6.38
C LEU A 12 -20.83 21.16 -7.66
N LYS A 13 -20.02 21.98 -8.33
CA LYS A 13 -20.40 22.58 -9.62
C LYS A 13 -20.52 21.53 -10.74
N ARG A 14 -19.73 20.44 -10.73
CA ARG A 14 -19.81 19.32 -11.70
C ARG A 14 -21.10 18.53 -11.51
N CYS A 15 -21.40 18.09 -10.29
CA CYS A 15 -22.63 17.38 -9.95
C CYS A 15 -23.87 18.27 -10.10
N LEU A 16 -23.79 19.57 -9.80
CA LEU A 16 -24.89 20.51 -10.01
C LEU A 16 -25.13 20.83 -11.48
N THR A 17 -24.10 20.94 -12.33
CA THR A 17 -24.32 21.15 -13.78
C THR A 17 -24.92 19.92 -14.46
N THR A 18 -24.53 18.71 -14.06
CA THR A 18 -25.10 17.46 -14.60
C THR A 18 -26.47 17.14 -14.03
N SER A 19 -26.69 17.27 -12.71
CA SER A 19 -28.01 17.08 -12.11
C SER A 19 -29.01 18.12 -12.61
N ARG A 20 -28.65 19.41 -12.66
CA ARG A 20 -29.55 20.46 -13.16
C ARG A 20 -29.90 20.25 -14.64
N THR A 21 -28.99 19.74 -15.48
CA THR A 21 -29.34 19.40 -16.88
C THR A 21 -30.15 18.10 -16.99
N ALA A 22 -29.95 17.14 -16.10
CA ALA A 22 -30.75 15.92 -16.01
C ALA A 22 -32.21 16.22 -15.56
N PHE A 23 -32.37 17.11 -14.57
CA PHE A 23 -33.62 17.39 -13.83
C PHE A 23 -34.37 18.68 -14.27
N ALA A 24 -33.74 19.69 -14.89
CA ALA A 24 -34.42 20.94 -15.26
C ALA A 24 -35.48 20.80 -16.38
N SER A 25 -35.66 19.61 -16.96
CA SER A 25 -36.68 19.36 -18.00
C SER A 25 -37.96 18.69 -17.46
N GLU A 26 -38.15 18.58 -16.14
CA GLU A 26 -39.34 17.93 -15.56
C GLU A 26 -40.60 18.79 -15.60
N THR A 27 -40.53 20.04 -16.07
CA THR A 27 -41.70 20.88 -16.35
C THR A 27 -42.28 20.60 -17.74
N GLY A 28 -42.71 19.36 -18.00
CA GLY A 28 -43.64 19.08 -19.10
C GLY A 28 -43.46 17.76 -19.85
N SER A 29 -44.55 16.99 -19.86
CA SER A 29 -44.89 15.86 -20.73
C SER A 29 -44.36 14.46 -20.37
N LYS A 30 -45.33 13.56 -20.17
CA LYS A 30 -45.19 12.11 -20.01
C LYS A 30 -44.73 11.48 -21.33
N SER A 31 -43.43 11.43 -21.56
CA SER A 31 -42.84 10.53 -22.56
C SER A 31 -41.44 10.08 -22.13
N SER A 32 -41.13 8.80 -22.37
CA SER A 32 -39.79 8.22 -22.55
C SER A 32 -38.95 7.73 -21.33
N ASN A 33 -39.23 6.50 -20.88
CA ASN A 33 -38.26 5.68 -20.11
C ASN A 33 -36.92 5.48 -20.86
N GLN A 34 -36.90 5.60 -22.20
CA GLN A 34 -35.67 5.54 -23.00
C GLN A 34 -34.81 6.82 -22.90
N SER A 35 -35.41 8.00 -22.72
CA SER A 35 -34.66 9.26 -22.64
C SER A 35 -34.00 9.43 -21.27
N THR A 36 -34.68 9.02 -20.21
CA THR A 36 -34.15 9.02 -18.84
C THR A 36 -32.94 8.09 -18.72
N ASN A 37 -33.03 6.87 -19.27
CA ASN A 37 -31.90 5.93 -19.31
C ASN A 37 -30.69 6.49 -20.08
N ASN A 38 -30.93 7.19 -21.20
CA ASN A 38 -29.85 7.83 -21.95
C ASN A 38 -29.16 8.97 -21.17
N LYS A 39 -29.89 9.69 -20.32
CA LYS A 39 -29.31 10.75 -19.48
C LYS A 39 -28.47 10.17 -18.34
N ILE A 40 -28.99 9.14 -17.67
CA ILE A 40 -28.28 8.44 -16.59
C ILE A 40 -26.95 7.88 -17.13
N ASN A 41 -26.99 7.23 -18.30
CA ASN A 41 -25.78 6.69 -18.93
C ASN A 41 -24.74 7.78 -19.21
N LYS A 42 -25.15 8.95 -19.74
CA LYS A 42 -24.23 10.09 -19.97
C LYS A 42 -23.63 10.64 -18.68
N HIS A 43 -24.40 10.70 -17.59
CA HIS A 43 -23.91 11.13 -16.28
C HIS A 43 -22.87 10.16 -15.72
N THR A 44 -23.15 8.85 -15.79
CA THR A 44 -22.19 7.82 -15.35
C THR A 44 -20.92 7.81 -16.20
N GLU A 45 -21.04 8.04 -17.52
CA GLU A 45 -19.91 8.16 -18.44
C GLU A 45 -19.07 9.41 -18.19
N PHE A 46 -19.69 10.49 -17.68
CA PHE A 46 -18.96 11.68 -17.28
C PHE A 46 -18.17 11.43 -15.98
N LEU A 47 -18.80 10.82 -14.97
CA LEU A 47 -18.17 10.53 -13.67
C LEU A 47 -17.03 9.51 -13.79
N SER A 48 -17.13 8.54 -14.70
CA SER A 48 -16.08 7.53 -14.91
C SER A 48 -14.76 8.12 -15.40
N LYS A 49 -14.75 9.35 -15.91
CA LYS A 49 -13.52 10.08 -16.29
C LYS A 49 -12.72 10.55 -15.07
N TYR A 50 -13.35 10.66 -13.91
CA TYR A 50 -12.76 11.27 -12.71
C TYR A 50 -12.66 10.29 -11.54
N TYR A 51 -13.55 9.31 -11.45
CA TYR A 51 -13.66 8.42 -10.29
C TYR A 51 -13.42 6.95 -10.63
N ASN A 52 -12.90 6.21 -9.65
CA ASN A 52 -12.77 4.76 -9.69
C ASN A 52 -14.15 4.07 -9.71
N PRO A 53 -14.26 2.87 -10.29
CA PRO A 53 -15.55 2.16 -10.41
C PRO A 53 -16.23 1.89 -9.05
N GLU A 54 -15.48 1.69 -7.98
CA GLU A 54 -16.01 1.48 -6.63
C GLU A 54 -16.72 2.73 -6.09
N ILE A 55 -16.09 3.90 -6.28
CA ILE A 55 -16.65 5.20 -5.89
C ILE A 55 -17.85 5.54 -6.76
N LEU A 56 -17.82 5.16 -8.04
CA LEU A 56 -18.94 5.39 -8.95
C LEU A 56 -20.19 4.61 -8.51
N GLN A 57 -20.04 3.39 -8.02
CA GLN A 57 -21.16 2.60 -7.46
C GLN A 57 -21.75 3.24 -6.20
N SER A 58 -20.91 3.76 -5.31
CA SER A 58 -21.38 4.43 -4.08
C SER A 58 -22.09 5.75 -4.40
N ILE A 59 -21.61 6.51 -5.38
CA ILE A 59 -22.27 7.73 -5.88
C ILE A 59 -23.66 7.39 -6.44
N GLN A 60 -23.77 6.37 -7.29
CA GLN A 60 -25.07 5.93 -7.84
C GLN A 60 -26.05 5.52 -6.74
N ALA A 61 -25.57 4.80 -5.72
CA ALA A 61 -26.38 4.43 -4.57
C ALA A 61 -26.87 5.67 -3.80
N ALA A 62 -26.01 6.65 -3.57
CA ALA A 62 -26.38 7.90 -2.90
C ALA A 62 -27.41 8.73 -3.70
N GLU A 63 -27.22 8.85 -5.01
CA GLU A 63 -28.15 9.57 -5.90
C GLU A 63 -29.52 8.88 -5.98
N SER A 64 -29.58 7.55 -5.83
CA SER A 64 -30.86 6.84 -5.77
C SER A 64 -31.65 7.11 -4.49
N LEU A 65 -30.96 7.52 -3.41
CA LEU A 65 -31.55 7.75 -2.09
C LEU A 65 -31.88 9.22 -1.84
N VAL A 66 -31.06 10.14 -2.34
CA VAL A 66 -31.15 11.57 -2.07
C VAL A 66 -31.78 12.29 -3.26
N THR A 67 -32.88 12.99 -3.00
CA THR A 67 -33.49 13.84 -4.04
C THR A 67 -32.74 15.17 -4.19
N PRO A 68 -32.70 15.76 -5.40
CA PRO A 68 -32.05 17.05 -5.63
C PRO A 68 -32.62 18.18 -4.74
N GLU A 69 -33.91 18.11 -4.43
CA GLU A 69 -34.59 19.08 -3.57
C GLU A 69 -34.08 19.01 -2.12
N GLN A 70 -33.90 17.80 -1.58
CA GLN A 70 -33.31 17.61 -0.26
C GLN A 70 -31.91 18.22 -0.18
N TYR A 71 -31.13 18.07 -1.25
CA TYR A 71 -29.78 18.65 -1.35
C TYR A 71 -29.80 20.19 -1.34
N LEU A 72 -30.63 20.82 -2.17
CA LEU A 72 -30.71 22.28 -2.28
C LEU A 72 -31.22 22.95 -1.00
N ASN A 73 -32.00 22.22 -0.20
CA ASN A 73 -32.55 22.70 1.07
C ASN A 73 -31.58 22.54 2.27
N LEU A 74 -30.42 21.91 2.08
CA LEU A 74 -29.36 21.88 3.11
C LEU A 74 -28.71 23.25 3.22
N GLN A 75 -29.17 24.05 4.18
CA GLN A 75 -28.54 25.32 4.55
C GLN A 75 -27.91 25.22 5.94
N LEU A 76 -26.67 25.72 6.05
CA LEU A 76 -26.01 25.94 7.33
C LEU A 76 -26.74 27.07 8.07
N LYS A 77 -27.05 26.87 9.35
CA LYS A 77 -27.74 27.89 10.15
C LYS A 77 -26.74 28.96 10.61
N GLY A 78 -26.72 30.11 9.92
CA GLY A 78 -25.90 31.28 10.28
C GLY A 78 -24.83 31.60 9.24
N SER A 79 -24.44 32.87 9.13
CA SER A 79 -23.47 33.35 8.12
C SER A 79 -22.07 32.76 8.26
N ASP A 80 -21.65 32.46 9.50
CA ASP A 80 -20.32 31.90 9.82
C ASP A 80 -20.36 30.42 10.20
N ALA A 81 -21.47 29.75 9.92
CA ALA A 81 -21.68 28.38 10.34
C ALA A 81 -20.76 27.42 9.57
N LYS A 82 -19.85 26.76 10.30
CA LYS A 82 -18.99 25.71 9.75
C LYS A 82 -19.62 24.34 9.95
N SER A 83 -19.46 23.49 8.95
CA SER A 83 -19.77 22.07 9.04
C SER A 83 -18.91 21.42 10.15
N LYS A 84 -19.51 20.55 10.97
CA LYS A 84 -18.78 19.72 11.95
C LYS A 84 -18.14 18.48 11.33
N VAL A 85 -18.56 18.10 10.11
CA VAL A 85 -18.32 16.75 9.56
C VAL A 85 -17.59 16.80 8.21
N GLY A 86 -18.02 17.68 7.31
CA GLY A 86 -17.35 18.00 6.05
C GLY A 86 -16.35 19.16 6.15
N PRO A 87 -15.46 19.27 5.15
CA PRO A 87 -14.40 20.27 5.09
C PRO A 87 -14.98 21.66 4.81
N THR A 88 -14.20 22.71 5.09
CA THR A 88 -14.60 24.10 4.77
C THR A 88 -14.47 24.43 3.30
N ASP A 89 -13.64 23.70 2.57
CA ASP A 89 -13.26 24.01 1.21
C ASP A 89 -14.19 23.29 0.23
N GLU A 90 -14.87 24.05 -0.63
CA GLU A 90 -15.82 23.51 -1.63
C GLU A 90 -15.15 22.65 -2.72
N GLU A 91 -13.83 22.65 -2.79
CA GLU A 91 -13.01 21.92 -3.77
C GLU A 91 -12.47 20.59 -3.22
N PHE A 92 -12.64 20.32 -1.93
CA PHE A 92 -12.11 19.13 -1.27
C PHE A 92 -12.91 17.88 -1.64
N ASP A 93 -12.22 16.85 -2.12
CA ASP A 93 -12.81 15.58 -2.56
C ASP A 93 -12.10 14.42 -1.87
N TYR A 94 -12.86 13.67 -1.08
CA TYR A 94 -12.39 12.52 -0.29
C TYR A 94 -11.93 11.32 -1.14
N SER A 95 -12.05 11.37 -2.46
CA SER A 95 -11.52 10.34 -3.36
C SER A 95 -10.01 10.45 -3.60
N PHE A 96 -9.40 11.62 -3.32
CA PHE A 96 -7.96 11.81 -3.40
C PHE A 96 -7.34 11.57 -2.03
N ASN A 97 -6.41 10.63 -1.95
CA ASN A 97 -5.67 10.38 -0.72
C ASN A 97 -4.65 11.52 -0.50
N ASP A 98 -4.90 12.39 0.48
CA ASP A 98 -3.91 13.35 0.94
C ASP A 98 -2.93 12.68 1.91
N PRO A 99 -1.63 12.54 1.56
CA PRO A 99 -0.66 11.83 2.40
C PRO A 99 -0.42 12.47 3.78
N GLU A 100 -0.83 13.72 3.95
CA GLU A 100 -0.67 14.52 5.17
C GLU A 100 -1.83 14.33 6.17
N TRP A 101 -3.04 14.05 5.67
CA TRP A 101 -4.28 14.14 6.47
C TRP A 101 -5.01 12.82 6.70
N GLU A 102 -4.71 11.76 5.95
CA GLU A 102 -5.30 10.45 6.19
C GLU A 102 -4.40 9.53 7.03
N GLU A 103 -5.01 8.74 7.92
CA GLU A 103 -4.30 7.63 8.57
C GLU A 103 -3.69 6.75 7.47
N PRO A 104 -2.41 6.35 7.58
CA PRO A 104 -1.78 5.56 6.53
C PRO A 104 -2.64 4.34 6.27
N ILE A 105 -3.00 4.10 5.01
CA ILE A 105 -3.70 2.88 4.60
C ILE A 105 -2.85 1.72 5.09
N ILE A 106 -3.27 1.14 6.21
CA ILE A 106 -2.69 -0.07 6.75
C ILE A 106 -3.11 -1.13 5.75
N TYR A 107 -2.22 -1.45 4.81
CA TYR A 107 -2.45 -2.57 3.91
C TYR A 107 -2.97 -3.75 4.73
N PRO A 108 -4.11 -4.34 4.36
CA PRO A 108 -4.63 -5.55 4.98
C PRO A 108 -3.79 -6.74 4.51
N ASN A 109 -2.52 -6.75 4.91
CA ASN A 109 -1.68 -7.95 4.96
C ASN A 109 -1.62 -8.49 6.39
N GLN A 110 -2.14 -7.74 7.37
CA GLN A 110 -2.58 -8.30 8.64
C GLN A 110 -3.93 -8.98 8.40
N GLY A 111 -3.88 -10.23 7.93
CA GLY A 111 -4.96 -11.14 8.28
C GLY A 111 -5.15 -11.09 9.80
N LEU A 112 -6.41 -11.08 10.25
CA LEU A 112 -6.79 -11.28 11.64
C LEU A 112 -5.80 -12.26 12.31
N GLY A 113 -4.95 -11.76 13.21
CA GLY A 113 -4.14 -12.60 14.10
C GLY A 113 -2.74 -13.04 13.66
N ARG A 114 -1.95 -12.26 12.89
CA ARG A 114 -0.50 -12.54 12.72
C ARG A 114 0.42 -11.32 12.95
N ALA A 115 0.77 -11.19 14.23
CA ALA A 115 1.94 -10.61 14.91
C ALA A 115 2.69 -9.39 14.32
N PRO A 116 2.60 -8.21 14.96
CA PRO A 116 3.81 -7.41 15.21
C PRO A 116 4.89 -8.28 15.87
N TYR A 117 6.14 -8.10 15.45
CA TYR A 117 7.31 -8.74 16.05
C TYR A 117 7.39 -8.48 17.56
N PRO A 118 8.11 -9.34 18.34
CA PRO A 118 7.93 -9.44 19.79
C PRO A 118 7.97 -8.08 20.47
N GLU A 119 6.86 -7.78 21.14
CA GLU A 119 6.64 -6.63 22.00
C GLU A 119 7.52 -6.79 23.23
N ILE A 120 8.74 -6.25 23.17
CA ILE A 120 9.58 -6.15 24.36
C ILE A 120 9.64 -4.66 24.66
N PRO A 121 8.89 -4.16 25.67
CA PRO A 121 9.15 -2.83 26.18
C PRO A 121 10.62 -2.77 26.58
N GLN A 122 11.35 -1.86 25.96
CA GLN A 122 12.73 -1.59 26.33
C GLN A 122 12.71 -0.52 27.40
N ASP A 123 12.92 -0.95 28.63
CA ASP A 123 13.00 -0.06 29.78
C ASP A 123 14.38 0.59 29.82
N GLU A 124 14.40 1.92 29.76
CA GLU A 124 15.62 2.70 29.92
C GLU A 124 15.67 3.27 31.34
N PRO A 125 16.69 2.92 32.14
CA PRO A 125 16.82 3.45 33.50
C PRO A 125 17.14 4.93 33.44
N THR A 126 16.32 5.75 34.09
CA THR A 126 16.51 7.20 34.21
C THR A 126 16.52 7.58 35.70
N ALA A 127 17.05 8.76 36.04
CA ALA A 127 17.00 9.31 37.40
C ALA A 127 15.57 9.39 37.98
N LYS A 128 14.54 9.42 37.11
CA LYS A 128 13.11 9.45 37.47
C LYS A 128 12.46 8.05 37.54
N GLY A 129 13.24 6.98 37.38
CA GLY A 129 12.76 5.59 37.30
C GLY A 129 12.95 4.97 35.92
N ASN A 130 12.49 3.72 35.77
CA ASN A 130 12.53 3.00 34.50
C ASN A 130 11.45 3.53 33.56
N ILE A 131 11.86 3.97 32.38
CA ILE A 131 10.96 4.52 31.37
C ILE A 131 10.81 3.50 30.25
N ALA A 132 9.59 2.98 30.10
CA ALA A 132 9.27 2.03 29.03
C ALA A 132 9.26 2.71 27.66
N ASN A 133 9.93 2.10 26.69
CA ASN A 133 9.84 2.45 25.28
C ASN A 133 9.33 1.27 24.46
N PHE A 134 8.36 1.53 23.59
CA PHE A 134 7.88 0.55 22.63
C PHE A 134 8.76 0.57 21.38
N PHE A 135 9.19 -0.61 20.95
CA PHE A 135 9.99 -0.82 19.76
C PHE A 135 9.24 -1.72 18.78
N VAL A 136 9.10 -1.28 17.53
CA VAL A 136 8.37 -2.02 16.49
C VAL A 136 9.24 -2.12 15.23
N LEU A 137 9.26 -3.31 14.65
CA LEU A 137 9.83 -3.58 13.33
C LEU A 137 8.66 -3.83 12.36
N SER A 138 8.64 -3.10 11.25
CA SER A 138 7.62 -3.22 10.21
C SER A 138 8.27 -3.51 8.85
N VAL A 139 7.56 -4.29 8.04
CA VAL A 139 7.92 -4.60 6.65
C VAL A 139 6.81 -4.07 5.76
N ALA A 140 7.17 -3.35 4.71
CA ALA A 140 6.25 -2.90 3.67
C ALA A 140 6.68 -3.50 2.32
N GLY A 141 5.73 -3.88 1.46
CA GLY A 141 6.05 -4.40 0.14
C GLY A 141 4.82 -4.62 -0.72
N ASP A 142 5.04 -4.64 -2.04
CA ASP A 142 4.01 -4.70 -3.09
C ASP A 142 3.71 -6.14 -3.56
N LYS A 143 4.35 -7.15 -2.96
CA LYS A 143 4.33 -8.56 -3.39
C LYS A 143 4.84 -8.78 -4.81
N ASN A 144 5.49 -7.79 -5.42
CA ASN A 144 5.98 -7.81 -6.78
C ASN A 144 7.47 -7.43 -6.90
N GLY A 145 8.22 -7.58 -5.81
CA GLY A 145 9.66 -7.36 -5.79
C GLY A 145 10.08 -6.00 -5.24
N MET A 146 9.16 -5.16 -4.78
CA MET A 146 9.49 -4.00 -3.96
C MET A 146 9.26 -4.32 -2.49
N VAL A 147 10.30 -4.15 -1.67
CA VAL A 147 10.20 -4.39 -0.22
C VAL A 147 11.06 -3.39 0.54
N GLY A 148 10.57 -2.99 1.71
CA GLY A 148 11.20 -2.03 2.61
C GLY A 148 11.07 -2.47 4.06
N LEU A 149 12.10 -2.18 4.85
CA LEU A 149 12.16 -2.48 6.27
C LEU A 149 12.24 -1.17 7.07
N GLY A 150 11.44 -1.07 8.12
CA GLY A 150 11.34 0.12 8.95
C GLY A 150 11.31 -0.21 10.43
N ILE A 151 11.94 0.65 11.21
CA ILE A 151 11.97 0.56 12.67
C ILE A 151 11.27 1.80 13.23
N GLY A 152 10.44 1.61 14.24
CA GLY A 152 9.78 2.68 14.98
C GLY A 152 9.96 2.50 16.47
N LYS A 153 10.21 3.62 17.16
CA LYS A 153 10.29 3.67 18.63
C LYS A 153 9.40 4.79 19.14
N SER A 154 8.66 4.54 20.22
CA SER A 154 7.78 5.53 20.83
C SER A 154 7.57 5.27 22.32
N ARG A 155 7.29 6.33 23.08
CA ARG A 155 6.96 6.27 24.52
C ARG A 155 5.46 6.24 24.76
N ASP A 156 4.71 6.89 23.87
CA ASP A 156 3.27 7.11 24.04
C ASP A 156 2.43 5.84 23.83
N GLY A 157 2.98 4.86 23.09
CA GLY A 157 2.31 3.59 22.87
C GLY A 157 2.80 2.84 21.64
N ILE A 158 2.30 1.62 21.49
CA ILE A 158 2.66 0.74 20.38
C ILE A 158 2.11 1.21 19.03
N ARG A 159 0.90 1.80 18.99
CA ARG A 159 0.29 2.30 17.74
C ARG A 159 1.15 3.40 17.11
N THR A 160 1.64 4.34 17.92
CA THR A 160 2.49 5.43 17.43
C THR A 160 3.86 4.92 16.98
N ALA A 161 4.44 3.92 17.65
CA ALA A 161 5.66 3.25 17.20
C ALA A 161 5.44 2.50 15.88
N ALA A 162 4.32 1.81 15.71
CA ALA A 162 3.98 1.06 14.50
C ALA A 162 3.80 1.99 13.29
N THR A 163 3.10 3.12 13.44
CA THR A 163 2.97 4.14 12.39
C THR A 163 4.33 4.66 11.96
N LYS A 164 5.22 5.01 12.91
CA LYS A 164 6.60 5.43 12.63
C LYS A 164 7.39 4.34 11.88
N ALA A 165 7.26 3.09 12.32
CA ALA A 165 7.94 1.96 11.67
C ALA A 165 7.46 1.77 10.23
N HIS A 166 6.14 1.89 9.98
CA HIS A 166 5.56 1.77 8.66
C HIS A 166 6.06 2.87 7.71
N TRP A 167 6.01 4.13 8.13
CA TRP A 167 6.54 5.25 7.32
C TRP A 167 8.02 5.08 6.98
N ASN A 168 8.82 4.58 7.94
CA ASN A 168 10.22 4.28 7.69
C ASN A 168 10.39 3.10 6.71
N ALA A 169 9.52 2.08 6.77
CA ALA A 169 9.56 0.96 5.83
C ALA A 169 9.23 1.42 4.39
N VAL A 170 8.21 2.27 4.24
CA VAL A 170 7.81 2.85 2.94
C VAL A 170 8.91 3.73 2.36
N LYS A 171 9.57 4.57 3.17
CA LYS A 171 10.72 5.37 2.73
C LYS A 171 11.90 4.52 2.25
N ASN A 172 12.06 3.34 2.82
CA ASN A 172 13.16 2.41 2.53
C ASN A 172 12.78 1.32 1.53
N LEU A 173 11.78 1.55 0.66
CA LEU A 173 11.43 0.60 -0.39
C LEU A 173 12.61 0.42 -1.36
N THR A 174 13.00 -0.84 -1.55
CA THR A 174 14.09 -1.23 -2.44
C THR A 174 13.64 -2.35 -3.37
N PRO A 175 14.10 -2.34 -4.64
CA PRO A 175 13.82 -3.43 -5.57
C PRO A 175 14.67 -4.65 -5.20
N VAL A 176 14.04 -5.83 -5.23
CA VAL A 176 14.67 -7.13 -5.01
C VAL A 176 14.48 -7.99 -6.24
N TYR A 177 15.58 -8.45 -6.80
CA TYR A 177 15.56 -9.35 -7.95
C TYR A 177 15.08 -10.75 -7.55
N ARG A 178 14.18 -11.30 -8.36
CA ARG A 178 13.59 -12.63 -8.17
C ARG A 178 13.74 -13.44 -9.45
N TYR A 179 14.02 -14.73 -9.30
CA TYR A 179 13.96 -15.68 -10.39
C TYR A 179 12.52 -16.14 -10.60
N GLU A 180 12.04 -16.06 -11.85
CA GLU A 180 10.67 -16.47 -12.24
C GLU A 180 9.57 -15.85 -11.35
N ASP A 181 9.82 -14.64 -10.84
CA ASP A 181 8.95 -13.93 -9.89
C ASP A 181 8.50 -14.78 -8.68
N ARG A 182 9.34 -15.75 -8.28
CA ARG A 182 8.99 -16.71 -7.20
C ARG A 182 10.11 -17.00 -6.21
N THR A 183 11.38 -17.07 -6.63
CA THR A 183 12.51 -17.50 -5.78
C THR A 183 13.70 -16.54 -5.89
N ILE A 184 14.70 -16.70 -5.03
CA ILE A 184 15.97 -15.98 -5.11
C ILE A 184 16.84 -16.46 -6.29
N LEU A 185 17.76 -15.62 -6.76
CA LEU A 185 18.57 -15.89 -7.96
C LEU A 185 19.65 -16.98 -7.79
N GLY A 186 20.05 -17.26 -6.56
CA GLY A 186 21.12 -18.21 -6.27
C GLY A 186 21.25 -18.42 -4.78
N SER A 187 21.94 -19.48 -4.39
CA SER A 187 22.20 -19.71 -2.97
C SER A 187 23.17 -18.66 -2.43
N PHE A 188 22.86 -18.10 -1.26
CA PHE A 188 23.73 -17.15 -0.59
C PHE A 188 23.93 -17.52 0.88
N GLU A 189 25.15 -17.25 1.35
CA GLU A 189 25.48 -17.25 2.76
C GLU A 189 25.83 -15.83 3.18
N TYR A 190 25.11 -15.29 4.15
CA TYR A 190 25.28 -13.92 4.60
C TYR A 190 25.44 -13.85 6.12
N LYS A 191 26.43 -13.08 6.57
CA LYS A 191 26.68 -12.85 8.00
C LYS A 191 26.29 -11.42 8.35
N TYR A 192 25.33 -11.28 9.27
CA TYR A 192 24.93 -9.99 9.83
C TYR A 192 25.13 -9.98 11.34
N HIS A 193 26.12 -9.23 11.81
CA HIS A 193 26.61 -9.29 13.19
C HIS A 193 26.91 -10.76 13.63
N ALA A 194 26.26 -11.22 14.69
CA ALA A 194 26.34 -12.58 15.19
C ALA A 194 25.40 -13.58 14.47
N THR A 195 24.56 -13.13 13.53
CA THR A 195 23.61 -13.98 12.80
C THR A 195 24.26 -14.48 11.51
N LYS A 196 24.14 -15.78 11.22
CA LYS A 196 24.56 -16.38 9.95
C LYS A 196 23.33 -16.92 9.21
N LEU A 197 23.08 -16.42 8.01
CA LEU A 197 21.95 -16.76 7.16
C LEU A 197 22.45 -17.62 6.00
N LYS A 198 21.83 -18.79 5.79
CA LYS A 198 22.11 -19.64 4.63
C LYS A 198 20.80 -19.95 3.91
N PHE A 199 20.68 -19.49 2.67
CA PHE A 199 19.48 -19.63 1.87
C PHE A 199 19.82 -20.16 0.47
N SER A 200 18.91 -20.96 -0.06
CA SER A 200 19.01 -21.58 -1.38
C SER A 200 17.67 -21.42 -2.10
N PRO A 201 17.69 -21.27 -3.44
CA PRO A 201 16.47 -21.31 -4.22
C PRO A 201 15.76 -22.65 -4.05
N ALA A 202 14.45 -22.65 -4.21
CA ALA A 202 13.63 -23.84 -4.08
C ALA A 202 12.84 -24.11 -5.38
N PRO A 203 12.47 -25.37 -5.65
CA PRO A 203 11.64 -25.72 -6.81
C PRO A 203 10.23 -25.16 -6.65
N ILE A 204 9.49 -25.13 -7.76
CA ILE A 204 8.14 -24.59 -7.78
C ILE A 204 7.20 -25.40 -6.88
N GLY A 205 6.41 -24.70 -6.06
CA GLY A 205 5.46 -25.35 -5.13
C GLY A 205 6.08 -25.88 -3.85
N PHE A 206 7.36 -25.60 -3.57
CA PHE A 206 8.00 -25.96 -2.32
C PHE A 206 7.49 -25.13 -1.13
N GLY A 207 7.12 -23.87 -1.41
CA GLY A 207 6.68 -22.88 -0.44
C GLY A 207 7.84 -22.25 0.33
N LEU A 208 7.49 -21.40 1.30
CA LEU A 208 8.44 -20.71 2.17
C LEU A 208 8.75 -21.55 3.40
N ARG A 209 9.89 -22.27 3.38
CA ARG A 209 10.37 -23.05 4.54
C ARG A 209 11.52 -22.33 5.21
N CYS A 210 11.19 -21.31 5.98
CA CYS A 210 12.14 -20.36 6.58
C CYS A 210 11.73 -20.00 8.01
N ASN A 211 12.56 -19.21 8.69
CA ASN A 211 12.17 -18.57 9.94
C ASN A 211 10.97 -17.64 9.71
N LYS A 212 10.06 -17.52 10.70
CA LYS A 212 8.86 -16.65 10.65
C LYS A 212 9.19 -15.22 10.19
N ASN A 213 10.33 -14.68 10.62
CA ASN A 213 10.67 -13.30 10.29
C ASN A 213 10.99 -13.12 8.80
N ILE A 214 11.67 -14.12 8.26
CA ILE A 214 12.07 -14.16 6.86
C ILE A 214 10.86 -14.50 6.00
N PHE A 215 9.95 -15.34 6.50
CA PHE A 215 8.68 -15.63 5.85
C PHE A 215 7.88 -14.35 5.57
N GLU A 216 7.73 -13.46 6.55
CA GLU A 216 7.01 -12.18 6.36
C GLU A 216 7.69 -11.29 5.32
N ILE A 217 9.02 -11.19 5.34
CA ILE A 217 9.78 -10.41 4.35
C ILE A 217 9.62 -10.99 2.95
N CYS A 218 9.70 -12.32 2.81
CA CYS A 218 9.49 -13.01 1.55
C CYS A 218 8.08 -12.78 1.02
N GLN A 219 7.07 -12.85 1.87
CA GLN A 219 5.69 -12.61 1.47
C GLN A 219 5.47 -11.17 1.00
N ALA A 220 6.03 -10.19 1.70
CA ALA A 220 6.00 -8.78 1.28
C ALA A 220 6.77 -8.54 -0.03
N ALA A 221 7.88 -9.22 -0.25
CA ALA A 221 8.68 -9.13 -1.47
C ALA A 221 8.12 -9.92 -2.66
N GLY A 222 7.12 -10.79 -2.45
CA GLY A 222 6.58 -11.66 -3.51
C GLY A 222 7.41 -12.92 -3.78
N ILE A 223 8.25 -13.35 -2.84
CA ILE A 223 8.97 -14.62 -2.91
C ILE A 223 8.02 -15.71 -2.39
N LYS A 224 7.81 -16.76 -3.20
CA LYS A 224 6.90 -17.87 -2.92
C LYS A 224 7.62 -19.13 -2.47
N ASP A 225 8.81 -19.37 -3.03
CA ASP A 225 9.60 -20.58 -2.75
C ASP A 225 10.96 -20.18 -2.19
N LEU A 226 11.29 -20.69 -1.00
CA LEU A 226 12.59 -20.45 -0.38
C LEU A 226 12.94 -21.55 0.61
N LYS A 227 14.20 -22.02 0.56
CA LYS A 227 14.76 -22.97 1.52
C LYS A 227 15.91 -22.29 2.25
N GLY A 228 15.92 -22.37 3.59
CA GLY A 228 17.11 -21.93 4.32
C GLY A 228 16.98 -22.01 5.82
N LYS A 229 18.12 -21.79 6.48
CA LYS A 229 18.25 -21.89 7.93
C LYS A 229 19.14 -20.79 8.48
N ILE A 230 18.84 -20.41 9.72
CA ILE A 230 19.60 -19.42 10.49
C ILE A 230 20.47 -20.15 11.51
N TYR A 231 21.73 -19.77 11.55
CA TYR A 231 22.74 -20.27 12.46
C TYR A 231 23.22 -19.16 13.40
N LYS A 232 23.74 -19.57 14.56
CA LYS A 232 24.21 -18.69 15.64
C LYS A 232 23.07 -17.86 16.22
N SER A 233 23.12 -16.52 16.17
CA SER A 233 22.08 -15.67 16.76
C SER A 233 20.78 -15.74 15.95
N ARG A 234 19.64 -15.68 16.66
CA ARG A 234 18.29 -15.67 16.06
C ARG A 234 17.49 -14.44 16.50
N ASN A 235 18.17 -13.38 16.91
CA ASN A 235 17.51 -12.13 17.26
C ASN A 235 16.73 -11.60 16.04
N PRO A 236 15.42 -11.32 16.19
CA PRO A 236 14.56 -10.95 15.07
C PRO A 236 15.06 -9.74 14.28
N LEU A 237 15.59 -8.73 14.96
CA LEU A 237 16.07 -7.50 14.33
C LEU A 237 17.29 -7.77 13.45
N THR A 238 18.25 -8.54 13.94
CA THR A 238 19.45 -8.87 13.17
C THR A 238 19.14 -9.85 12.05
N VAL A 239 18.17 -10.74 12.26
CA VAL A 239 17.70 -11.66 11.23
C VAL A 239 17.04 -10.89 10.07
N ALA A 240 16.09 -10.01 10.37
CA ALA A 240 15.36 -9.23 9.36
C ALA A 240 16.31 -8.31 8.58
N ASN A 241 17.12 -7.51 9.28
CA ASN A 241 18.09 -6.62 8.63
C ASN A 241 19.14 -7.39 7.82
N GLY A 242 19.62 -8.51 8.35
CA GLY A 242 20.59 -9.35 7.65
C GLY A 242 20.02 -9.96 6.38
N PHE A 243 18.78 -10.43 6.43
CA PHE A 243 18.11 -11.03 5.28
C PHE A 243 17.78 -9.98 4.22
N PHE A 244 17.26 -8.82 4.63
CA PHE A 244 16.97 -7.68 3.76
C PHE A 244 18.23 -7.24 3.00
N LYS A 245 19.35 -7.01 3.71
CA LYS A 245 20.64 -6.67 3.07
C LYS A 245 21.14 -7.75 2.12
N ALA A 246 20.95 -9.03 2.46
CA ALA A 246 21.34 -10.12 1.59
C ALA A 246 20.54 -10.17 0.28
N LEU A 247 19.24 -9.82 0.34
CA LEU A 247 18.39 -9.73 -0.85
C LEU A 247 18.81 -8.56 -1.76
N THR A 248 19.05 -7.38 -1.19
CA THR A 248 19.47 -6.20 -1.97
C THR A 248 20.85 -6.37 -2.62
N GLN A 249 21.71 -7.24 -2.08
CA GLN A 249 23.03 -7.54 -2.64
C GLN A 249 23.01 -8.55 -3.80
N GLN A 250 21.85 -9.12 -4.13
CA GLN A 250 21.74 -10.03 -5.27
C GLN A 250 21.98 -9.28 -6.57
N ARG A 251 22.83 -9.84 -7.43
CA ARG A 251 23.06 -9.33 -8.79
C ARG A 251 22.09 -10.00 -9.75
N SER A 252 21.59 -9.25 -10.71
CA SER A 252 20.71 -9.80 -11.75
C SER A 252 21.44 -10.86 -12.58
N LEU A 253 20.70 -11.79 -13.18
CA LEU A 253 21.30 -12.81 -14.06
C LEU A 253 21.98 -12.17 -15.28
N GLU A 254 21.45 -11.04 -15.75
CA GLU A 254 22.00 -10.26 -16.86
C GLU A 254 23.36 -9.66 -16.49
N GLU A 255 23.46 -9.05 -15.31
CA GLU A 255 24.73 -8.54 -14.79
C GLU A 255 25.75 -9.67 -14.58
N LEU A 256 25.31 -10.83 -14.08
CA LEU A 256 26.19 -11.99 -13.90
C LEU A 256 26.67 -12.57 -15.25
N ALA A 257 25.80 -12.56 -16.27
CA ALA A 257 26.12 -12.97 -17.64
C ALA A 257 27.16 -12.06 -18.27
N ALA A 258 26.93 -10.75 -18.21
CA ALA A 258 27.83 -9.74 -18.74
C ALA A 258 29.22 -9.82 -18.09
N ASN A 259 29.28 -9.91 -16.75
CA ASN A 259 30.53 -10.01 -16.01
C ASN A 259 31.33 -11.29 -16.32
N ARG A 260 30.65 -12.37 -16.72
CA ARG A 260 31.29 -13.66 -17.02
C ARG A 260 31.54 -13.88 -18.51
N GLY A 261 31.07 -12.99 -19.38
CA GLY A 261 31.13 -13.17 -20.83
C GLY A 261 30.36 -14.40 -21.33
N LYS A 262 29.33 -14.84 -20.59
CA LYS A 262 28.52 -16.02 -20.94
C LYS A 262 27.12 -15.62 -21.34
N LYS A 263 26.45 -16.45 -22.13
CA LYS A 263 25.03 -16.25 -22.45
C LYS A 263 24.17 -16.52 -21.21
N ILE A 264 23.08 -15.76 -21.06
CA ILE A 264 22.12 -15.89 -19.94
C ILE A 264 21.57 -17.33 -19.84
N VAL A 265 21.33 -17.98 -20.99
CA VAL A 265 20.81 -19.36 -21.07
C VAL A 265 21.74 -20.36 -20.38
N GLU A 266 23.06 -20.19 -20.50
CA GLU A 266 24.04 -21.08 -19.89
C GLU A 266 24.06 -20.93 -18.37
N LEU A 267 23.95 -19.71 -17.85
CA LEU A 267 23.88 -19.47 -16.42
C LEU A 267 22.60 -20.04 -15.81
N ARG A 268 21.46 -19.95 -16.51
CA ARG A 268 20.21 -20.55 -16.03
C ARG A 268 20.36 -22.04 -15.77
N LYS A 269 20.99 -22.80 -16.68
CA LYS A 269 21.28 -24.22 -16.44
C LYS A 269 22.11 -24.42 -15.18
N VAL A 270 23.21 -23.70 -15.01
CA VAL A 270 24.11 -23.95 -13.87
C VAL A 270 23.46 -23.69 -12.51
N TYR A 271 22.62 -22.67 -12.39
CA TYR A 271 22.04 -22.26 -11.10
C TYR A 271 20.73 -22.97 -10.74
N TYR A 272 19.99 -23.50 -11.71
CA TYR A 272 18.64 -24.05 -11.49
C TYR A 272 18.42 -25.48 -12.00
N SER A 273 19.46 -26.19 -12.46
CA SER A 273 19.35 -27.60 -12.88
C SER A 273 19.52 -28.62 -11.74
N GLN A 274 19.25 -28.24 -10.49
CA GLN A 274 19.34 -29.13 -9.32
C GLN A 274 17.96 -29.55 -8.84
#